data_AF-A0A1V5PGL2-F1
#
_entry.id   AF-A0A1V5PGL2-F1
#
_cell.length_a   1.000
_cell.length_b   1.000
_cell.length_c   1.000
_cell.angle_alpha   90.00
_cell.angle_beta   90.00
_cell.angle_gamma   90.00
#
_symmetry.space_group_name_H-M   'P 1'
#
loop_
_entity.id
_entity.type
_entity.pdbx_description
1 polymer ?
#
loop_
_entity_poly.entity_id
_entity_poly.type
_entity_poly.pdbx_seq_one_letter_code
_entity_poly.pdbx_strand_id
1 'polypeptide(L)'
;MFIEGQTPIWWTGPRAIRSLQEAGMDFGIAPMGSPFVDVRLFMLTQIAVDRGNAAAAFAVMQYFSSAEVQKQLTLRNGIIPANSEALASPEVRALRTVASFGAALHLGTPMPNHPYADCPWGPVGDAVTSIWNGVLSPSLALEQAQASLEACIRSIGK
;
A
#
# COMPACT_ATOMS: atom_id res chain seq x y z
N MET A 1 -8.98 15.06 12.84
CA MET A 1 -8.73 14.25 14.07
C MET A 1 -7.27 14.24 14.54
N PHE A 2 -6.33 13.51 13.94
CA PHE A 2 -4.95 13.39 14.51
C PHE A 2 -4.17 14.72 14.46
N ILE A 3 -4.17 15.40 13.32
CA ILE A 3 -3.55 16.74 13.17
C ILE A 3 -4.25 17.78 14.06
N GLU A 4 -5.54 17.62 14.29
CA GLU A 4 -6.33 18.49 15.19
C GLU A 4 -6.11 18.15 16.68
N GLY A 5 -5.26 17.18 17.03
CA GLY A 5 -4.98 16.79 18.41
C GLY A 5 -6.10 16.00 19.11
N GLN A 6 -7.10 15.52 18.38
CA GLN A 6 -8.27 14.82 18.93
C GLN A 6 -8.05 13.32 19.13
N THR A 7 -6.98 12.74 18.57
CA THR A 7 -6.62 11.35 18.78
C THR A 7 -5.11 11.22 18.98
N PRO A 8 -4.64 10.44 19.98
CA PRO A 8 -3.21 10.27 20.25
C PRO A 8 -2.53 9.29 19.29
N ILE A 9 -3.29 8.45 18.59
CA ILE A 9 -2.77 7.39 17.70
C ILE A 9 -3.58 7.40 16.40
N TRP A 10 -2.88 7.20 15.29
CA TRP A 10 -3.51 7.04 13.97
C TRP A 10 -2.84 5.91 13.21
N TRP A 11 -3.62 4.88 12.86
CA TRP A 11 -3.17 3.84 11.94
C TRP A 11 -3.19 4.40 10.52
N THR A 12 -2.01 4.61 9.95
CA THR A 12 -1.84 5.15 8.59
C THR A 12 -0.60 4.61 7.90
N GLY A 13 -0.45 4.95 6.62
CA GLY A 13 0.71 4.57 5.81
C GLY A 13 1.69 5.72 5.55
N PRO A 14 2.82 5.45 4.86
CA PRO A 14 3.87 6.43 4.59
C PRO A 14 3.40 7.71 3.89
N ARG A 15 2.28 7.66 3.15
CA ARG A 15 1.70 8.81 2.44
C ARG A 15 1.30 9.96 3.37
N ALA A 16 0.94 9.66 4.62
CA ALA A 16 0.51 10.67 5.57
C ALA A 16 1.67 11.53 6.12
N ILE A 17 2.91 11.02 6.05
CA ILE A 17 4.05 11.63 6.73
C ILE A 17 4.32 13.06 6.27
N ARG A 18 4.23 13.32 4.96
CA ARG A 18 4.43 14.67 4.44
C ARG A 18 3.48 15.67 5.08
N SER A 19 2.18 15.35 5.13
CA SER A 19 1.18 16.23 5.72
C SER A 19 1.38 16.41 7.22
N LEU A 20 1.86 15.38 7.94
CA LEU A 20 2.21 15.50 9.36
C LEU A 20 3.41 16.42 9.59
N GLN A 21 4.43 16.34 8.72
CA GLN A 21 5.60 17.21 8.76
C GLN A 21 5.24 18.66 8.41
N GLU A 22 4.45 18.88 7.35
CA GLU A 22 3.95 20.20 6.95
C GLU A 22 3.08 20.85 8.03
N ALA A 23 2.33 20.05 8.78
CA ALA A 23 1.57 20.50 9.94
C ALA A 23 2.44 20.77 11.19
N GLY A 24 3.76 20.55 11.12
CA GLY A 24 4.67 20.78 12.26
C GLY A 24 4.45 19.82 13.43
N MET A 25 3.83 18.66 13.19
CA MET A 25 3.51 17.70 14.24
C MET A 25 4.78 17.06 14.80
N ASP A 26 4.84 16.92 16.13
CA ASP A 26 5.77 16.01 16.79
C ASP A 26 5.10 14.63 16.91
N PHE A 27 5.60 13.64 16.16
CA PHE A 27 4.99 12.32 16.08
C PHE A 27 6.02 11.19 16.10
N GLY A 28 5.58 10.02 16.57
CA GLY A 28 6.26 8.74 16.49
C GLY A 28 5.69 7.84 15.39
N ILE A 29 6.47 6.86 14.93
CA ILE A 29 6.01 5.79 14.05
C ILE A 29 6.43 4.47 14.69
N ALA A 30 5.47 3.57 14.90
CA ALA A 30 5.70 2.24 15.44
C ALA A 30 4.98 1.19 14.57
N PRO A 31 5.53 -0.03 14.43
CA PRO A 31 4.86 -1.11 13.71
C PRO A 31 3.61 -1.58 14.46
N MET A 32 2.57 -1.95 13.71
CA MET A 32 1.30 -2.45 14.25
C MET A 32 0.65 -3.44 13.29
N GLY A 33 0.12 -4.54 13.83
CA GLY A 33 -0.63 -5.55 13.09
C GLY A 33 0.21 -6.29 12.02
N SER A 34 -0.49 -6.85 11.04
CA SER A 34 0.09 -7.41 9.82
C SER A 34 -0.47 -6.63 8.62
N PRO A 35 0.20 -5.55 8.19
CA PRO A 35 -0.33 -4.72 7.11
C PRO A 35 -0.23 -5.43 5.77
N PHE A 36 -1.09 -5.05 4.83
CA PHE A 36 -0.83 -5.36 3.43
C PHE A 36 0.37 -4.56 2.92
N VAL A 37 1.27 -5.25 2.21
CA VAL A 37 2.44 -4.67 1.55
C VAL A 37 2.19 -4.65 0.05
N ASP A 38 2.31 -3.46 -0.53
CA ASP A 38 2.12 -3.25 -1.96
C ASP A 38 3.39 -2.67 -2.60
N VAL A 39 3.56 -2.92 -3.90
CA VAL A 39 4.65 -2.41 -4.71
C VAL A 39 4.05 -1.71 -5.92
N ARG A 40 4.47 -0.46 -6.17
CA ARG A 40 4.06 0.26 -7.37
C ARG A 40 4.89 -0.17 -8.57
N LEU A 41 4.21 -0.55 -9.64
CA LEU A 41 4.83 -1.08 -10.85
C LEU A 41 4.55 -0.15 -12.03
N PHE A 42 5.50 -0.06 -12.94
CA PHE A 42 5.22 0.36 -14.30
C PHE A 42 4.83 -0.88 -15.11
N MET A 43 3.80 -0.74 -15.96
CA MET A 43 3.36 -1.79 -16.87
C MET A 43 3.42 -1.27 -18.30
N LEU A 44 3.90 -2.11 -19.22
CA LEU A 44 3.88 -1.80 -20.65
C LEU A 44 2.53 -2.23 -21.24
N THR A 45 1.85 -1.31 -21.90
CA THR A 45 0.58 -1.62 -22.55
C THR A 45 0.80 -2.29 -23.90
N GLN A 46 -0.11 -3.17 -24.30
CA GLN A 46 -0.08 -3.80 -25.62
C GLN A 46 -0.13 -2.74 -26.75
N ILE A 47 -0.90 -1.67 -26.55
CA ILE A 47 -0.99 -0.56 -27.52
C ILE A 47 0.36 0.11 -27.77
N ALA A 48 1.22 0.23 -26.75
CA ALA A 48 2.56 0.78 -26.94
C ALA A 48 3.43 -0.15 -27.81
N VAL A 49 3.23 -1.46 -27.71
CA VAL A 49 3.88 -2.46 -28.56
C VAL A 49 3.37 -2.36 -30.00
N ASP A 50 2.04 -2.39 -30.18
CA ASP A 50 1.41 -2.39 -31.50
C ASP A 50 1.72 -1.13 -32.31
N ARG A 51 1.93 -0.01 -31.62
CA ARG A 51 2.32 1.28 -32.24
C ARG A 51 3.84 1.46 -32.41
N GLY A 52 4.65 0.44 -32.12
CA GLY A 52 6.11 0.50 -32.27
C GLY A 52 6.84 1.34 -31.22
N ASN A 53 6.19 1.70 -30.11
CA ASN A 53 6.74 2.56 -29.05
C ASN A 53 7.30 1.77 -27.85
N ALA A 54 7.34 0.43 -27.92
CA ALA A 54 7.77 -0.42 -26.81
C ALA A 54 9.15 -0.06 -26.26
N ALA A 55 10.14 0.17 -27.14
CA ALA A 55 11.50 0.48 -26.72
C ALA A 55 11.59 1.82 -25.97
N ALA A 56 10.89 2.84 -26.45
CA ALA A 56 10.85 4.15 -25.79
C ALA A 56 10.14 4.08 -24.43
N ALA A 57 9.00 3.39 -24.36
CA ALA A 57 8.29 3.17 -23.11
C ALA A 57 9.15 2.39 -22.10
N PHE A 58 9.84 1.34 -22.55
CA PHE A 58 10.74 0.55 -21.72
C PHE A 58 11.91 1.39 -21.18
N ALA A 59 12.50 2.26 -22.00
CA ALA A 59 13.57 3.17 -21.55
C ALA A 59 13.10 4.09 -20.42
N VAL A 60 11.86 4.61 -20.49
CA VAL A 60 11.26 5.41 -19.41
C VAL A 60 11.09 4.57 -18.14
N MET A 61 10.59 3.33 -18.27
CA MET A 61 10.43 2.40 -17.14
C MET A 61 11.78 2.09 -16.47
N GLN A 62 12.83 1.85 -17.26
CA GLN A 62 14.19 1.62 -16.75
C GLN A 62 14.74 2.84 -16.03
N TYR A 63 14.54 4.04 -16.59
CA TYR A 63 14.99 5.28 -15.95
C TYR A 63 14.35 5.44 -14.56
N PHE A 64 13.03 5.34 -14.45
CA PHE A 64 12.34 5.51 -13.16
C PHE A 64 12.56 4.36 -12.17
N SER A 65 12.96 3.18 -12.64
CA SER A 65 13.29 2.03 -11.79
C SER A 65 14.77 1.97 -11.38
N SER A 66 15.63 2.82 -11.96
CA SER A 66 17.06 2.90 -11.63
C SER A 66 17.30 3.27 -10.17
N ALA A 67 18.44 2.84 -9.63
CA ALA A 67 18.83 3.11 -8.26
C ALA A 67 18.92 4.61 -7.97
N GLU A 68 19.52 5.38 -8.88
CA GLU A 68 19.66 6.82 -8.74
C GLU A 68 18.31 7.52 -8.68
N VAL A 69 17.41 7.25 -9.63
CA VAL A 69 16.11 7.92 -9.66
C VAL A 69 15.25 7.51 -8.46
N GLN A 70 15.24 6.23 -8.08
CA GLN A 70 14.51 5.80 -6.90
C GLN A 70 15.06 6.42 -5.61
N LYS A 71 16.38 6.52 -5.45
CA LYS A 71 17.02 7.24 -4.33
C LYS A 71 16.53 8.70 -4.27
N GLN A 72 16.59 9.43 -5.39
CA GLN A 72 16.14 10.82 -5.46
C GLN A 72 14.65 10.97 -5.11
N LEU A 73 13.81 10.07 -5.58
CA LEU A 73 12.38 10.06 -5.25
C LEU A 73 12.16 9.83 -3.75
N THR A 74 12.80 8.81 -3.19
CA THR A 74 12.73 8.48 -1.76
C THR A 74 13.18 9.63 -0.87
N LEU A 75 14.28 10.31 -1.20
CA LEU A 75 14.76 11.46 -0.43
C LEU A 75 13.76 12.64 -0.43
N ARG A 76 12.86 12.72 -1.42
CA ARG A 76 11.85 13.80 -1.53
C ARG A 76 10.48 13.43 -0.97
N ASN A 77 10.10 12.15 -1.04
CA ASN A 77 8.75 11.71 -0.67
C ASN A 77 8.73 10.78 0.55
N GLY A 78 9.89 10.33 1.04
CA GLY A 78 10.03 9.44 2.17
C GLY A 78 9.51 8.02 1.94
N ILE A 79 9.13 7.67 0.70
CA ILE A 79 8.61 6.35 0.32
C ILE A 79 9.78 5.39 0.14
N ILE A 80 9.69 4.20 0.74
CA ILE A 80 10.70 3.14 0.64
C ILE A 80 10.85 2.72 -0.83
N PRO A 81 12.07 2.74 -1.39
CA PRO A 81 12.30 2.35 -2.78
C PRO A 81 12.19 0.82 -2.93
N ALA A 82 11.73 0.38 -4.09
CA ALA A 82 11.72 -1.04 -4.45
C ALA A 82 13.09 -1.53 -4.94
N ASN A 83 13.93 -0.61 -5.46
CA ASN A 83 15.29 -0.92 -5.89
C ASN A 83 16.21 -1.14 -4.66
N SER A 84 16.86 -2.30 -4.61
CA SER A 84 17.71 -2.72 -3.49
C SER A 84 18.96 -1.86 -3.30
N GLU A 85 19.57 -1.39 -4.40
CA GLU A 85 20.74 -0.50 -4.33
C GLU A 85 20.34 0.87 -3.78
N ALA A 86 19.20 1.42 -4.22
CA ALA A 86 18.65 2.65 -3.65
C ALA A 86 18.34 2.48 -2.15
N LEU A 87 17.75 1.35 -1.76
CA LEU A 87 17.47 1.03 -0.35
C LEU A 87 18.75 0.91 0.49
N ALA A 88 19.84 0.41 -0.09
CA ALA A 88 21.12 0.26 0.60
C ALA A 88 21.87 1.59 0.80
N SER A 89 21.50 2.66 0.09
CA SER A 89 22.11 3.98 0.20
C SER A 89 22.09 4.49 1.66
N PRO A 90 23.22 4.97 2.21
CA PRO A 90 23.28 5.49 3.57
C PRO A 90 22.25 6.60 3.87
N GLU A 91 22.04 7.50 2.91
CA GLU A 91 21.09 8.62 3.01
C GLU A 91 19.64 8.14 3.06
N VAL A 92 19.31 7.09 2.30
CA VAL A 92 17.97 6.47 2.32
C VAL A 92 17.76 5.76 3.65
N ARG A 93 18.75 5.00 4.14
CA ARG A 93 18.68 4.30 5.42
C ARG A 93 18.61 5.25 6.62
N ALA A 94 19.15 6.47 6.48
CA ALA A 94 19.07 7.50 7.50
C ALA A 94 17.68 8.16 7.60
N LEU A 95 16.79 7.96 6.62
CA LEU A 95 15.42 8.49 6.69
C LEU A 95 14.63 7.76 7.78
N ARG A 96 14.06 8.54 8.70
CA ARG A 96 13.17 8.02 9.76
C ARG A 96 12.01 7.20 9.19
N THR A 97 11.45 7.61 8.06
CA THR A 97 10.34 6.88 7.41
C THR A 97 10.76 5.48 6.98
N VAL A 98 11.96 5.32 6.41
CA VAL A 98 12.48 4.03 5.95
C VAL A 98 12.74 3.11 7.13
N ALA A 99 13.37 3.62 8.19
CA ALA A 99 13.63 2.85 9.40
C ALA A 99 12.33 2.40 10.09
N SER A 100 11.37 3.30 10.28
CA SER A 100 10.14 2.99 11.02
C SER A 100 9.14 2.14 10.23
N PHE A 101 8.90 2.44 8.95
CA PHE A 101 7.99 1.63 8.14
C PHE A 101 8.63 0.31 7.69
N GLY A 102 9.95 0.23 7.57
CA GLY A 102 10.66 -1.01 7.26
C GLY A 102 10.35 -2.13 8.26
N ALA A 103 10.24 -1.80 9.55
CA ALA A 103 9.83 -2.76 10.58
C ALA A 103 8.39 -3.27 10.38
N ALA A 104 7.47 -2.37 10.00
CA ALA A 104 6.08 -2.75 9.70
C ALA A 104 5.96 -3.59 8.42
N LEU A 105 6.79 -3.31 7.40
CA LEU A 105 6.84 -4.10 6.17
C LEU A 105 7.26 -5.55 6.43
N HIS A 106 8.18 -5.80 7.37
CA HIS A 106 8.63 -7.15 7.70
C HIS A 106 7.53 -8.01 8.34
N LEU A 107 6.53 -7.39 8.96
CA LEU A 107 5.36 -8.06 9.54
C LEU A 107 4.19 -8.19 8.57
N GLY A 108 4.32 -7.58 7.39
CA GLY A 108 3.22 -7.46 6.44
C GLY A 108 3.09 -8.65 5.50
N THR A 109 1.91 -8.77 4.92
CA THR A 109 1.58 -9.78 3.90
C THR A 109 1.50 -9.08 2.54
N PRO A 110 2.13 -9.60 1.48
CA PRO A 110 1.98 -9.04 0.13
C PRO A 110 0.50 -8.97 -0.28
N MET A 111 0.09 -7.88 -0.94
CA MET A 111 -1.25 -7.81 -1.51
C MET A 111 -1.47 -8.96 -2.51
N PRO A 112 -2.62 -9.65 -2.47
CA PRO A 112 -2.96 -10.65 -3.46
C PRO A 112 -3.01 -10.02 -4.86
N ASN A 113 -2.47 -10.72 -5.85
CA ASN A 113 -2.42 -10.28 -7.25
C ASN A 113 -3.22 -11.19 -8.20
N HIS A 114 -4.06 -12.06 -7.65
CA HIS A 114 -4.91 -12.95 -8.43
C HIS A 114 -6.19 -12.22 -8.91
N PRO A 115 -6.88 -12.70 -9.97
CA PRO A 115 -8.07 -12.04 -10.52
C PRO A 115 -9.20 -11.78 -9.52
N TYR A 116 -9.28 -12.60 -8.48
CA TYR A 116 -10.29 -12.48 -7.43
C TYR A 116 -9.88 -11.55 -6.26
N ALA A 117 -8.74 -10.86 -6.34
CA ALA A 117 -8.16 -10.12 -5.22
C ALA A 117 -9.06 -8.96 -4.76
N ASP A 118 -9.94 -8.49 -5.65
CA ASP A 118 -10.88 -7.42 -5.33
C ASP A 118 -12.17 -7.90 -4.64
N CYS A 119 -12.51 -9.19 -4.76
CA CYS A 119 -13.73 -9.75 -4.19
C CYS A 119 -13.89 -9.59 -2.66
N PRO A 120 -12.85 -9.73 -1.82
CA PRO A 120 -13.03 -9.60 -0.37
C PRO A 120 -13.27 -8.17 0.12
N TRP A 121 -12.83 -7.12 -0.59
CA TRP A 121 -12.82 -5.75 -0.02
C TRP A 121 -14.21 -5.25 0.39
N GLY A 122 -15.21 -5.42 -0.48
CA GLY A 122 -16.60 -5.04 -0.20
C GLY A 122 -17.21 -5.88 0.93
N PRO A 123 -17.36 -7.20 0.76
CA PRO A 123 -17.96 -8.09 1.77
C PRO A 123 -17.33 -8.00 3.16
N VAL A 124 -15.99 -7.94 3.24
CA VAL A 124 -15.30 -7.81 4.54
C VAL A 124 -15.52 -6.40 5.12
N GLY A 125 -15.51 -5.36 4.29
CA GLY A 125 -15.81 -3.99 4.74
C GLY A 125 -17.23 -3.85 5.33
N ASP A 126 -18.21 -4.47 4.68
CA ASP A 126 -19.60 -4.49 5.15
C ASP A 126 -19.75 -5.28 6.47
N ALA A 127 -19.06 -6.42 6.58
CA ALA A 127 -19.04 -7.19 7.82
C ALA A 127 -18.39 -6.42 8.98
N VAL A 128 -17.24 -5.78 8.75
CA VAL A 128 -16.59 -4.93 9.78
C VAL A 128 -17.52 -3.81 10.23
N THR A 129 -18.18 -3.14 9.28
CA THR A 129 -19.14 -2.07 9.59
C THR A 129 -20.34 -2.57 10.39
N SER A 130 -20.88 -3.74 10.02
CA SER A 130 -22.01 -4.36 10.71
C SER A 130 -21.67 -4.78 12.14
N ILE A 131 -20.47 -5.35 12.34
CA ILE A 131 -19.95 -5.72 13.66
C ILE A 131 -19.74 -4.46 14.51
N TRP A 132 -19.10 -3.44 13.96
CA TRP A 132 -18.80 -2.19 14.67
C TRP A 132 -20.07 -1.49 15.19
N ASN A 133 -21.12 -1.48 14.37
CA ASN A 133 -22.40 -0.87 14.72
C ASN A 133 -23.32 -1.79 15.54
N GLY A 134 -22.88 -3.00 15.88
CA GLY A 134 -23.67 -3.97 16.66
C GLY A 134 -24.90 -4.51 15.92
N VAL A 135 -24.94 -4.42 14.58
CA VAL A 135 -26.07 -4.88 13.76
C VAL A 135 -26.08 -6.41 13.67
N LEU A 136 -24.92 -7.03 13.51
CA LEU A 136 -24.74 -8.47 13.41
C LEU A 136 -23.69 -8.94 14.41
N SER A 137 -23.84 -10.19 14.88
CA SER A 137 -22.76 -10.86 15.61
C SER A 137 -21.56 -11.10 14.67
N PRO A 138 -20.33 -11.20 15.21
CA PRO A 138 -19.15 -11.49 14.40
C PRO A 138 -19.29 -12.76 13.54
N SER A 139 -19.87 -13.83 14.09
CA SER A 139 -20.09 -15.08 13.31
C SER A 139 -20.98 -14.83 12.10
N LEU A 140 -22.15 -14.21 12.31
CA LEU A 140 -23.13 -14.02 11.25
C LEU A 140 -22.64 -13.03 10.18
N ALA A 141 -21.95 -11.97 10.59
CA ALA A 141 -21.37 -11.01 9.65
C ALA A 141 -20.31 -11.67 8.76
N LEU A 142 -19.45 -12.52 9.33
CA LEU A 142 -18.41 -13.22 8.57
C LEU A 142 -18.98 -14.33 7.67
N GLU A 143 -20.03 -15.03 8.11
CA GLU A 143 -20.77 -16.00 7.27
C GLU A 143 -21.38 -15.31 6.03
N GLN A 144 -21.99 -14.13 6.22
CA GLN A 144 -22.54 -13.35 5.11
C GLN A 144 -21.45 -12.80 4.18
N ALA A 145 -20.32 -12.34 4.74
CA ALA A 145 -19.17 -11.91 3.95
C ALA A 145 -18.62 -13.05 3.10
N GLN A 146 -18.48 -14.25 3.66
CA GLN A 146 -18.03 -15.45 2.94
C GLN A 146 -18.96 -15.77 1.77
N ALA A 147 -20.27 -15.82 2.01
CA ALA A 147 -21.26 -16.11 0.95
C ALA A 147 -21.19 -15.09 -0.19
N SER A 148 -21.02 -13.81 0.15
CA SER A 148 -20.91 -12.70 -0.81
C SER A 148 -19.60 -12.74 -1.60
N LEU A 149 -18.49 -13.06 -0.94
CA LEU A 149 -17.19 -13.27 -1.56
C LEU A 149 -17.25 -14.41 -2.58
N GLU A 150 -17.82 -15.56 -2.20
CA GLU A 150 -17.96 -16.69 -3.13
C GLU A 150 -18.84 -16.36 -4.33
N ALA A 151 -19.88 -15.54 -4.13
CA ALA A 151 -20.72 -15.06 -5.24
C ALA A 151 -19.92 -14.16 -6.20
N CYS A 152 -19.07 -13.26 -5.68
CA CYS A 152 -18.16 -12.45 -6.48
C CYS A 152 -17.21 -13.33 -7.29
N ILE A 153 -16.55 -14.31 -6.66
CA ILE A 153 -15.63 -15.24 -7.35
C ILE A 153 -16.36 -15.95 -8.50
N ARG A 154 -17.57 -16.47 -8.25
CA ARG A 154 -18.39 -17.14 -9.28
C ARG A 154 -18.78 -16.22 -10.45
N SER A 155 -18.89 -14.91 -10.23
CA SER A 155 -19.19 -13.95 -11.31
C SER A 155 -18.00 -13.64 -12.21
N ILE A 156 -16.76 -13.73 -11.69
CA ILE A 156 -15.53 -13.49 -12.45
C ILE A 156 -15.11 -14.74 -13.24
N GLY A 157 -15.41 -15.94 -12.71
CA GLY A 157 -15.07 -17.21 -13.37
C GLY A 157 -15.93 -17.59 -14.58
N LYS A 158 -16.76 -16.68 -15.10
CA LYS A 158 -17.57 -16.86 -16.32
C LYS A 158 -17.03 -15.98 -17.44
#